data_AF-A0AAE0G5C3-F1
#
_entry.id   AF-A0AAE0G5C3-F1
#
_cell.length_a   1.000
_cell.length_b   1.000
_cell.length_c   1.000
_cell.angle_alpha   90.00
_cell.angle_beta   90.00
_cell.angle_gamma   90.00
#
_symmetry.space_group_name_H-M   'P 1'
#
loop_
_entity.id
_entity.type
_entity.pdbx_description
1 polymer ?
#
loop_
_entity_poly.entity_id
_entity_poly.type
_entity_poly.pdbx_seq_one_letter_code
_entity_poly.pdbx_strand_id
1 'polypeptide(L)'
;MKKLASENDLLRAKVEKLRSLTAIYKPDVADNIEDEFVPGVNKEVVLARVENMLADEKVNIKWLPDVIEKQIYLNVLSLMLQVMNDVLKGMSMEFAGHRIKFNLTFLDVKMPTTPEPPTPEPPSQGKTQASESS
;
A
#
# COMPACT_ATOMS: atom_id res chain seq x y z
N MET A 1 40.11 -11.37 5.20
CA MET A 1 38.84 -11.99 4.73
C MET A 1 37.88 -12.44 5.84
N LYS A 2 38.34 -12.84 7.05
CA LYS A 2 37.44 -13.34 8.13
C LYS A 2 36.45 -12.30 8.71
N LYS A 3 36.78 -11.00 8.70
CA LYS A 3 35.94 -9.92 9.25
C LYS A 3 34.63 -9.71 8.46
N LEU A 4 34.69 -9.82 7.14
CA LEU A 4 33.53 -9.66 6.25
C LEU A 4 32.55 -10.83 6.38
N ALA A 5 33.06 -12.04 6.63
CA ALA A 5 32.23 -13.21 6.89
C ALA A 5 31.46 -13.06 8.21
N SER A 6 32.14 -12.66 9.29
CA SER A 6 31.49 -12.46 10.59
C SER A 6 30.44 -11.34 10.57
N GLU A 7 30.67 -10.30 9.76
CA GLU A 7 29.71 -9.20 9.60
C GLU A 7 28.46 -9.63 8.82
N ASN A 8 28.63 -10.42 7.76
CA ASN A 8 27.50 -11.00 7.03
C ASN A 8 26.66 -11.94 7.89
N ASP A 9 27.29 -12.76 8.72
CA ASP A 9 26.58 -13.67 9.63
C ASP A 9 25.80 -12.89 10.71
N LEU A 10 26.40 -11.83 11.24
CA LEU A 10 25.73 -10.93 12.19
C LEU A 10 24.54 -10.20 11.55
N LEU A 11 24.68 -9.73 10.32
CA LEU A 11 23.59 -9.08 9.59
C LEU A 11 22.43 -10.03 9.34
N ARG A 12 22.70 -11.29 8.98
CA ARG A 12 21.66 -12.31 8.82
C ARG A 12 20.91 -12.57 10.13
N ALA A 13 21.62 -12.69 11.24
CA ALA A 13 21.00 -12.85 12.55
C ALA A 13 20.13 -11.63 12.95
N LYS A 14 20.57 -10.42 12.60
CA LYS A 14 19.82 -9.19 12.86
C LYS A 14 18.56 -9.08 11.99
N VAL A 15 18.65 -9.44 10.71
CA VAL A 15 17.50 -9.51 9.80
C VAL A 15 16.47 -10.52 10.30
N GLU A 16 16.90 -11.69 10.78
CA GLU A 16 15.99 -12.70 11.33
C GLU A 16 15.29 -12.22 12.60
N LYS A 17 16.04 -11.61 13.52
CA LYS A 17 15.46 -10.99 14.72
C LYS A 17 14.44 -9.90 14.35
N LEU A 18 14.76 -9.04 13.39
CA LEU A 18 13.83 -8.01 12.93
C LEU A 18 12.58 -8.61 12.30
N ARG A 19 12.71 -9.66 11.46
CA ARG A 19 11.56 -10.37 10.89
C ARG A 19 10.66 -11.00 11.95
N SER A 20 11.25 -11.62 12.99
CA SER A 20 10.47 -12.16 14.11
C SER A 20 9.72 -11.07 14.88
N LEU A 21 10.36 -9.91 15.07
CA LEU A 21 9.73 -8.74 15.71
C LEU A 21 8.62 -8.15 14.84
N THR A 22 8.82 -8.07 13.52
CA THR A 22 7.78 -7.64 12.58
C THR A 22 6.60 -8.61 12.53
N ALA A 23 6.82 -9.92 12.70
CA ALA A 23 5.74 -10.90 12.78
C ALA A 23 4.91 -10.77 14.06
N ILE A 24 5.56 -10.46 15.19
CA ILE A 24 4.90 -10.25 16.49
C ILE A 24 4.20 -8.89 16.55
N TYR A 25 4.80 -7.87 15.93
CA TYR A 25 4.31 -6.50 15.91
C TYR A 25 3.69 -6.15 14.56
N LYS A 26 3.15 -7.11 13.81
CA LYS A 26 2.33 -6.78 12.64
C LYS A 26 1.07 -6.15 13.24
N PRO A 27 0.91 -4.82 13.19
CA PRO A 27 -0.27 -4.24 13.79
C PRO A 27 -1.44 -4.79 12.96
N ASP A 28 -2.38 -5.45 13.63
CA ASP A 28 -3.61 -6.08 13.13
C ASP A 28 -4.53 -5.14 12.33
N VAL A 29 -4.03 -3.97 11.96
CA VAL A 29 -4.71 -2.87 11.29
C VAL A 29 -5.06 -3.25 9.86
N ALA A 30 -4.23 -4.02 9.16
CA ALA A 30 -4.57 -4.47 7.80
C ALA A 30 -5.75 -5.45 7.79
N ASP A 31 -5.81 -6.34 8.78
CA ASP A 31 -6.74 -7.48 8.80
C ASP A 31 -8.10 -7.10 9.45
N ASN A 32 -8.18 -6.00 10.21
CA ASN A 32 -9.44 -5.51 10.81
C ASN A 32 -10.14 -4.39 10.01
N ILE A 33 -9.55 -3.88 8.91
CA ILE A 33 -10.21 -2.90 8.01
C ILE A 33 -10.94 -3.64 6.88
N GLU A 34 -11.41 -4.86 7.12
CA GLU A 34 -12.10 -5.60 6.06
C GLU A 34 -13.56 -5.16 5.85
N ASP A 35 -14.27 -4.65 6.88
CA ASP A 35 -15.74 -4.53 6.81
C ASP A 35 -16.38 -3.13 6.99
N GLU A 36 -15.66 -2.09 7.41
CA GLU A 36 -16.28 -0.75 7.66
C GLU A 36 -16.11 0.27 6.53
N PHE A 37 -15.40 -0.08 5.46
CA PHE A 37 -15.14 0.90 4.41
C PHE A 37 -16.34 1.05 3.47
N VAL A 38 -16.71 2.31 3.21
CA VAL A 38 -17.82 2.66 2.31
C VAL A 38 -17.66 1.91 0.97
N PRO A 39 -18.69 1.18 0.51
CA PRO A 39 -18.60 0.42 -0.72
C PRO A 39 -18.20 1.33 -1.88
N GLY A 40 -17.14 0.90 -2.57
CA GLY A 40 -16.52 1.61 -3.66
C GLY A 40 -15.16 2.23 -3.30
N VAL A 41 -14.90 2.64 -2.04
CA VAL A 41 -13.66 3.37 -1.76
C VAL A 41 -12.44 2.46 -1.90
N ASN A 42 -11.48 2.89 -2.73
CA ASN A 42 -10.19 2.22 -2.83
C ASN A 42 -9.38 2.44 -1.54
N LYS A 43 -9.18 1.35 -0.78
CA LYS A 43 -8.44 1.33 0.48
C LYS A 43 -6.99 1.81 0.31
N GLU A 44 -6.35 1.55 -0.82
CA GLU A 44 -4.97 1.96 -1.09
C GLU A 44 -4.84 3.48 -1.20
N VAL A 45 -5.82 4.15 -1.82
CA VAL A 45 -5.84 5.61 -1.95
C VAL A 45 -6.01 6.27 -0.59
N VAL A 46 -6.88 5.69 0.25
CA VAL A 46 -7.09 6.14 1.64
C VAL A 46 -5.82 5.94 2.45
N LEU A 47 -5.20 4.76 2.37
CA LEU A 47 -3.94 4.46 3.05
C LEU A 47 -2.83 5.43 2.62
N ALA A 48 -2.65 5.62 1.31
CA ALA A 48 -1.68 6.58 0.78
C ALA A 48 -1.98 8.01 1.27
N ARG A 49 -3.25 8.38 1.39
CA ARG A 49 -3.64 9.68 1.94
C ARG A 49 -3.27 9.80 3.42
N VAL A 50 -3.52 8.77 4.22
CA VAL A 50 -3.17 8.73 5.65
C VAL A 50 -1.66 8.78 5.86
N GLU A 51 -0.87 8.07 5.05
CA GLU A 51 0.60 8.15 5.07
C GLU A 51 1.09 9.59 4.80
N ASN A 52 0.47 10.28 3.84
CA ASN A 52 0.78 11.69 3.58
C ASN A 52 0.39 12.61 4.75
N MET A 53 -0.65 12.26 5.52
CA MET A 53 -1.05 13.03 6.70
C MET A 53 -0.10 12.81 7.88
N LEU A 54 0.39 11.58 8.08
CA LEU A 54 1.41 11.25 9.08
C LEU A 54 2.72 12.01 8.82
N ALA A 55 3.07 12.24 7.55
CA ALA A 55 4.26 12.98 7.16
C ALA A 55 4.15 14.52 7.33
N ASP A 56 2.95 15.07 7.54
CA ASP A 56 2.75 16.52 7.69
C ASP A 56 2.85 16.94 9.17
N GLU A 57 3.89 17.70 9.50
CA GLU A 57 4.16 18.16 10.88
C GLU A 57 3.06 19.08 11.44
N LYS A 58 2.19 19.66 10.59
CA LYS A 58 1.07 20.50 11.04
C LYS A 58 -0.12 19.69 11.57
N VAL A 59 -0.27 18.46 11.07
CA VAL A 59 -1.38 17.58 11.42
C VAL A 59 -0.92 16.51 12.42
N ASN A 60 0.37 16.19 12.41
CA ASN A 60 0.99 15.20 13.28
C ASN A 60 0.82 15.51 14.78
N ILE A 61 0.43 14.50 15.54
CA ILE A 61 0.20 14.56 16.98
C ILE A 61 1.47 14.09 17.70
N LYS A 62 2.37 15.03 18.02
CA LYS A 62 3.72 14.76 18.57
C LYS A 62 3.81 13.85 19.81
N TRP A 63 2.74 13.71 20.59
CA TRP A 63 2.72 12.90 21.82
C TRP A 63 2.14 11.50 21.62
N LEU A 64 1.56 11.21 20.45
CA LEU A 64 0.88 9.96 20.15
C LEU A 64 1.79 9.03 19.34
N PRO A 65 1.81 7.71 19.62
CA PRO A 65 2.51 6.76 18.77
C PRO A 65 1.91 6.69 17.36
N ASP A 66 2.75 6.68 16.32
CA ASP A 66 2.35 6.68 14.90
C ASP A 66 1.32 5.59 14.54
N VAL A 67 1.41 4.40 15.17
CA VAL A 67 0.47 3.30 14.93
C VAL A 67 -0.96 3.67 15.33
N ILE A 68 -1.10 4.40 16.45
CA ILE A 68 -2.40 4.84 16.95
C ILE A 68 -2.89 6.02 16.12
N GLU A 69 -2.00 6.96 15.80
CA GLU A 69 -2.31 8.10 14.93
C GLU A 69 -2.85 7.65 13.57
N LYS A 70 -2.17 6.69 12.93
CA LYS A 70 -2.61 6.07 11.68
C LYS A 70 -4.02 5.50 11.79
N GLN A 71 -4.32 4.80 12.88
CA GLN A 71 -5.65 4.24 13.10
C GLN A 71 -6.71 5.33 13.24
N ILE A 72 -6.43 6.39 13.99
CA ILE A 72 -7.35 7.51 14.16
C ILE A 72 -7.66 8.16 12.82
N TYR A 73 -6.63 8.43 12.00
CA TYR A 73 -6.81 9.02 10.69
C TYR A 73 -7.61 8.13 9.74
N LEU A 74 -7.36 6.82 9.74
CA LEU A 74 -8.14 5.87 8.96
C LEU A 74 -9.61 5.88 9.37
N ASN A 75 -9.90 5.82 10.67
CA ASN A 75 -11.27 5.81 11.18
C ASN A 75 -12.01 7.12 10.86
N VAL A 76 -11.36 8.27 11.07
CA VAL A 76 -11.96 9.58 10.80
C VAL A 76 -12.22 9.77 9.31
N LEU A 77 -11.27 9.39 8.46
CA LEU A 77 -11.44 9.50 7.00
C LEU A 77 -12.54 8.56 6.49
N SER A 78 -12.62 7.34 7.03
CA SER A 78 -13.69 6.38 6.71
C SER A 78 -15.06 6.94 7.10
N LEU A 79 -15.19 7.47 8.32
CA LEU A 79 -16.41 8.09 8.81
C LEU A 79 -16.83 9.29 7.95
N MET A 80 -15.90 10.17 7.59
CA MET A 80 -16.18 11.31 6.71
C MET A 80 -16.72 10.86 5.34
N LEU A 81 -16.10 9.83 4.74
CA LEU A 81 -16.55 9.29 3.47
C LEU A 81 -17.94 8.64 3.58
N GLN A 82 -18.25 8.01 4.71
CA GLN A 82 -19.55 7.40 4.96
C GLN A 82 -20.65 8.46 5.08
N VAL A 83 -20.41 9.49 5.89
CA VAL A 83 -21.33 10.63 6.02
C VAL A 83 -21.55 11.30 4.66
N MET A 84 -20.48 11.52 3.90
CA MET A 84 -20.58 12.12 2.56
C MET A 84 -21.41 11.25 1.60
N ASN A 85 -21.22 9.93 1.62
CA ASN A 85 -22.00 9.01 0.80
C ASN A 85 -23.49 9.07 1.16
N ASP A 86 -23.83 9.12 2.45
CA ASP A 86 -25.22 9.15 2.90
C ASP A 86 -25.89 10.50 2.59
N VAL A 87 -25.16 11.61 2.71
CA VAL A 87 -25.62 12.93 2.26
C VAL A 87 -25.91 12.93 0.75
N LEU A 88 -24.99 12.39 -0.06
CA LEU A 88 -25.15 12.34 -1.51
C LEU A 88 -26.33 11.46 -1.96
N LYS A 89 -26.56 10.32 -1.28
CA LYS A 89 -27.74 9.47 -1.55
C LYS A 89 -29.05 10.22 -1.32
N GLY A 90 -29.09 11.11 -0.33
CA GLY A 90 -30.25 11.96 -0.04
C GLY A 90 -30.40 13.13 -1.01
N MET A 91 -29.34 13.52 -1.71
CA MET A 91 -29.36 14.61 -2.67
C MET A 91 -29.94 14.15 -4.00
N SER A 92 -31.15 14.61 -4.30
CA SER A 92 -31.70 14.60 -5.65
C SER A 92 -32.13 16.00 -6.04
N MET A 93 -31.74 16.42 -7.23
CA MET A 93 -32.09 17.72 -7.80
C MET A 93 -33.01 17.49 -9.00
N GLU A 94 -34.13 18.19 -9.06
CA GLU A 94 -34.96 18.24 -10.26
C GLU A 94 -34.58 19.48 -11.07
N PHE A 95 -34.05 19.27 -12.26
CA PHE A 95 -33.61 20.34 -13.15
C PHE A 95 -34.14 20.07 -14.57
N ALA A 96 -34.89 21.04 -15.13
CA ALA A 96 -35.49 20.95 -16.46
C ALA A 96 -36.29 19.64 -16.70
N GLY A 97 -37.08 19.20 -15.72
CA GLY A 97 -37.85 17.95 -15.79
C GLY A 97 -37.04 16.66 -15.62
N HIS A 98 -35.72 16.75 -15.41
CA HIS A 98 -34.84 15.61 -15.17
C HIS A 98 -34.51 15.52 -13.68
N ARG A 99 -34.52 14.29 -13.14
CA ARG A 99 -34.09 14.01 -11.77
C ARG A 99 -32.63 13.60 -11.77
N ILE A 100 -31.77 14.50 -11.34
CA ILE A 100 -30.34 14.27 -11.15
C ILE A 100 -30.16 13.63 -9.77
N LYS A 101 -29.55 12.44 -9.75
CA LYS A 101 -29.13 11.76 -8.51
C LYS A 101 -27.60 11.77 -8.43
N PHE A 102 -27.07 12.11 -7.27
CA PHE A 102 -25.64 12.07 -7.03
C PHE A 102 -25.27 10.70 -6.45
N ASN A 103 -24.24 10.07 -7.00
CA ASN A 103 -23.67 8.83 -6.48
C ASN A 103 -22.15 8.97 -6.42
N LEU A 104 -21.56 8.54 -5.33
CA LEU A 104 -20.11 8.46 -5.20
C LEU A 104 -19.63 7.20 -5.94
N THR A 105 -18.78 7.36 -6.95
CA THR A 105 -18.19 6.23 -7.72
C THR A 105 -16.70 6.46 -7.86
N PHE A 106 -15.92 5.38 -7.92
CA PHE A 106 -14.47 5.46 -7.91
C PHE A 106 -13.91 5.32 -9.32
N LEU A 107 -12.98 6.20 -9.65
CA LEU A 107 -12.12 6.08 -10.81
C LEU A 107 -10.97 5.16 -10.41
N ASP A 108 -10.86 4.02 -11.11
CA ASP A 108 -9.72 3.13 -10.98
C ASP A 108 -8.50 3.82 -11.61
N VAL A 109 -7.79 4.60 -10.80
CA VAL A 109 -6.56 5.26 -11.24
C VAL A 109 -5.48 4.20 -11.28
N LYS A 110 -5.33 3.53 -12.44
CA LYS A 110 -4.17 2.71 -12.73
C LYS A 110 -2.92 3.57 -12.53
N MET A 111 -2.19 3.34 -11.44
CA MET A 111 -0.87 3.93 -11.30
C MET A 111 0.04 3.35 -12.40
N PRO A 112 0.86 4.18 -13.09
CA PRO A 112 1.81 3.66 -14.05
C PRO A 112 2.77 2.74 -13.33
N THR A 113 2.64 1.43 -13.57
CA THR A 113 3.57 0.42 -13.10
C THR A 113 4.96 0.77 -13.59
N THR A 114 5.91 0.94 -12.67
CA THR A 114 7.34 1.01 -12.96
C THR A 114 7.70 -0.14 -13.90
N PRO A 115 8.42 0.11 -15.01
CA PRO A 115 8.81 -0.95 -15.93
C PRO A 115 9.60 -2.03 -15.17
N GLU A 116 9.17 -3.28 -15.34
CA GLU A 116 9.80 -4.46 -14.77
C GLU A 116 11.31 -4.43 -15.03
N PRO A 117 12.17 -4.69 -14.03
CA PRO A 117 13.61 -4.78 -14.25
C PRO A 117 13.89 -5.91 -15.25
N PRO A 118 14.81 -5.71 -16.22
CA PRO A 118 15.10 -6.71 -17.24
C PRO A 118 15.53 -8.02 -16.58
N THR A 119 14.79 -9.09 -16.87
CA THR A 119 15.13 -10.45 -16.46
C THR A 119 16.53 -10.80 -16.99
N PRO A 120 17.48 -11.29 -16.16
CA PRO A 120 18.77 -11.70 -16.67
C PRO A 120 18.59 -12.91 -17.60
N GLU A 121 19.05 -12.76 -18.85
CA GLU A 121 19.04 -13.83 -19.85
C GLU A 121 19.79 -15.07 -19.31
N PRO A 122 19.28 -16.29 -19.54
CA PRO A 122 19.96 -17.51 -19.12
C PRO A 122 21.28 -17.68 -19.89
N PRO A 123 22.31 -18.27 -19.25
CA PRO A 123 23.64 -18.38 -19.85
C PRO A 123 23.61 -19.24 -21.11
N SER A 124 24.08 -18.65 -22.22
CA SER A 124 24.30 -19.30 -23.50
C SER A 124 25.18 -20.54 -23.33
N GLN A 125 24.58 -21.72 -23.50
CA GLN A 125 25.29 -23.00 -23.51
C GLN A 125 26.09 -23.13 -24.81
N GLY A 126 27.40 -23.34 -24.66
CA GLY A 126 28.33 -23.51 -25.76
C GLY A 126 27.95 -24.65 -26.70
N LYS A 127 28.05 -24.39 -28.00
CA LYS A 127 28.13 -25.44 -29.02
C LYS A 127 29.59 -25.69 -29.36
N THR A 128 30.07 -26.82 -28.85
CA THR A 128 31.16 -27.62 -29.39
C THR A 128 30.99 -27.79 -30.90
N GLN A 129 31.98 -27.39 -31.70
CA GLN A 129 32.16 -27.90 -33.04
C GLN A 129 33.53 -28.60 -33.10
N ALA A 130 33.47 -29.92 -33.03
CA ALA A 130 34.47 -30.80 -33.60
C ALA A 130 34.21 -30.86 -35.13
N SER A 131 35.26 -30.68 -35.92
CA SER A 131 35.32 -31.22 -37.29
C SER A 131 36.79 -31.39 -37.66
N GLU A 132 37.25 -32.61 -37.46
CA GLU A 132 38.41 -33.21 -38.12
C GLU A 132 37.98 -33.73 -39.50
N SER A 133 38.96 -33.75 -40.42
CA SER A 133 39.05 -34.61 -41.62
C SER A 133 38.20 -34.25 -42.84
N SER A 134 38.83 -33.65 -43.85
CA SER A 134 39.26 -34.39 -45.06
C SER A 134 40.25 -33.60 -45.90
#